data_AF-A0A6P0X4K7-F1
#
_entry.id   AF-A0A6P0X4K7-F1
#
_cell.length_a   1.000
_cell.length_b   1.000
_cell.length_c   1.000
_cell.angle_alpha   90.00
_cell.angle_beta   90.00
_cell.angle_gamma   90.00
#
_symmetry.space_group_name_H-M   'P 1'
#
loop_
_entity.id
_entity.type
_entity.pdbx_description
1 polymer ?
#
loop_
_entity_poly.entity_id
_entity_poly.type
_entity_poly.pdbx_seq_one_letter_code
_entity_poly.pdbx_strand_id
1 'polypeptide(L)'
;MPSENTNHSDESLTASIPPLLGASLAQLTEWVQQQGQPAYRGRQLHSWIYQKGVRSLKEISVLPKQWREVVADVSLGRSSLHYRLEAADGTVKYLLRLADGQIIETVGIPTAKRLTVCVSSQVG
;
A
#
# COMPACT_ATOMS: atom_id res chain seq x y z
N MET A 1 -42.87 -8.28 20.47
CA MET A 1 -43.02 -7.98 19.03
C MET A 1 -44.12 -6.95 18.92
N PRO A 2 -43.83 -5.73 18.42
CA PRO A 2 -43.17 -5.42 17.15
C PRO A 2 -41.75 -4.85 17.36
N SER A 3 -40.70 -5.42 16.78
CA SER A 3 -40.12 -5.13 15.45
C SER A 3 -39.55 -3.71 15.31
N GLU A 4 -38.39 -3.47 15.92
CA GLU A 4 -37.46 -2.41 15.48
C GLU A 4 -36.44 -3.04 14.54
N ASN A 5 -36.80 -3.07 13.26
CA ASN A 5 -35.83 -3.17 12.18
C ASN A 5 -35.16 -1.80 12.03
N THR A 6 -34.06 -1.56 12.71
CA THR A 6 -33.12 -0.51 12.33
C THR A 6 -32.21 -1.07 11.24
N ASN A 7 -32.67 -0.87 10.00
CA ASN A 7 -31.86 -0.82 8.79
C ASN A 7 -30.52 -0.13 9.13
N HIS A 8 -29.43 -0.90 9.11
CA HIS A 8 -28.09 -0.32 8.95
C HIS A 8 -27.94 0.03 7.47
N SER A 9 -28.59 1.13 7.08
CA SER A 9 -28.40 1.78 5.79
C SER A 9 -27.05 2.46 5.77
N ASP A 10 -26.15 1.90 4.97
CA ASP A 10 -25.49 2.60 3.86
C ASP A 10 -24.77 3.90 4.23
N GLU A 11 -23.51 3.77 4.68
CA GLU A 11 -22.57 4.89 4.71
C GLU A 11 -21.84 4.96 3.35
N SER A 12 -22.50 5.62 2.41
CA SER A 12 -21.94 5.97 1.10
C SER A 12 -21.10 7.25 1.20
N LEU A 13 -19.91 7.20 0.55
CA LEU A 13 -19.00 8.28 0.09
C LEU A 13 -17.61 8.33 0.77
N THR A 14 -16.61 7.65 0.18
CA THR A 14 -15.28 8.27 -0.01
C THR A 14 -14.70 7.86 -1.36
N ALA A 15 -14.86 8.73 -2.37
CA ALA A 15 -13.91 8.72 -3.48
C ALA A 15 -12.57 9.24 -2.95
N SER A 16 -11.63 8.33 -2.64
CA SER A 16 -10.19 8.60 -2.73
C SER A 16 -9.41 7.29 -2.60
N ILE A 17 -9.18 6.59 -3.71
CA ILE A 17 -8.02 5.71 -3.82
C ILE A 17 -6.96 6.53 -4.53
N PRO A 18 -6.24 7.36 -3.76
CA PRO A 18 -4.93 7.00 -3.22
C PRO A 18 -4.76 7.34 -1.72
N PRO A 19 -3.70 6.83 -1.04
CA PRO A 19 -2.61 5.99 -1.57
C PRO A 19 -3.02 4.53 -1.87
N LEU A 20 -2.33 3.88 -2.82
CA LEU A 20 -2.66 2.51 -3.27
C LEU A 20 -2.19 1.40 -2.32
N LEU A 21 -1.13 1.63 -1.54
CA LEU A 21 -0.75 0.71 -0.47
C LEU A 21 -1.76 0.74 0.66
N GLY A 22 -2.09 -0.42 1.20
CA GLY A 22 -3.14 -0.60 2.19
C GLY A 22 -4.50 -0.95 1.56
N ALA A 23 -4.69 -0.68 0.26
CA ALA A 23 -5.90 -1.08 -0.44
C ALA A 23 -5.95 -2.60 -0.64
N SER A 24 -7.14 -3.18 -0.40
CA SER A 24 -7.46 -4.57 -0.69
C SER A 24 -7.55 -4.85 -2.19
N LEU A 25 -7.57 -6.12 -2.57
CA LEU A 25 -7.77 -6.51 -3.98
C LEU A 25 -9.09 -5.97 -4.55
N ALA A 26 -10.17 -5.97 -3.76
CA ALA A 26 -11.47 -5.46 -4.19
C ALA A 26 -11.40 -3.96 -4.48
N GLN A 27 -10.83 -3.18 -3.55
CA GLN A 27 -10.60 -1.73 -3.70
C GLN A 27 -9.72 -1.41 -4.91
N LEU A 28 -8.63 -2.15 -5.12
CA LEU A 28 -7.78 -1.97 -6.30
C LEU A 28 -8.50 -2.34 -7.59
N THR A 29 -9.38 -3.35 -7.57
CA THR A 29 -10.17 -3.75 -8.74
C THR A 29 -11.17 -2.67 -9.12
N GLU A 30 -11.88 -2.12 -8.13
CA GLU A 30 -12.80 -1.00 -8.33
C GLU A 30 -12.06 0.24 -8.87
N TRP A 31 -10.91 0.59 -8.28
CA TRP A 31 -10.11 1.72 -8.75
C TRP A 31 -9.68 1.57 -10.20
N VAL A 32 -9.20 0.40 -10.64
CA VAL A 32 -8.81 0.23 -12.05
C VAL A 32 -10.01 0.33 -12.99
N GLN A 33 -11.21 -0.11 -12.57
CA GLN A 33 -12.43 0.01 -13.37
C GLN A 33 -12.88 1.48 -13.50
N GLN A 34 -12.77 2.27 -12.44
CA GLN A 34 -13.00 3.72 -12.48
C GLN A 34 -12.04 4.44 -13.44
N GLN A 35 -10.84 3.90 -13.64
CA GLN A 35 -9.84 4.37 -14.62
C GLN A 35 -10.06 3.80 -16.04
N GLY A 36 -11.22 3.21 -16.31
CA GLY A 36 -11.58 2.64 -17.61
C GLY A 36 -10.84 1.35 -17.97
N GLN A 37 -10.26 0.65 -17.00
CA GLN A 37 -9.51 -0.59 -17.25
C GLN A 37 -10.31 -1.85 -16.91
N PRO A 38 -10.01 -2.99 -17.57
CA PRO A 38 -10.64 -4.26 -17.22
C PRO A 38 -10.35 -4.70 -15.78
N ALA A 39 -11.34 -5.31 -15.12
CA ALA A 39 -11.27 -5.74 -13.71
C ALA A 39 -10.08 -6.67 -13.40
N TYR A 40 -9.65 -7.51 -14.34
CA TYR A 40 -8.50 -8.41 -14.11
C TYR A 40 -7.21 -7.65 -13.79
N ARG A 41 -7.11 -6.37 -14.16
CA ARG A 41 -5.95 -5.54 -13.85
C ARG A 41 -5.84 -5.17 -12.38
N GLY A 42 -6.93 -5.26 -11.61
CA GLY A 42 -6.88 -5.14 -10.16
C GLY A 42 -5.97 -6.20 -9.56
N ARG A 43 -6.07 -7.46 -10.04
CA ARG A 43 -5.16 -8.55 -9.63
C ARG A 43 -3.71 -8.31 -10.05
N GLN A 44 -3.49 -7.77 -11.25
CA GLN A 44 -2.14 -7.41 -11.70
C GLN A 44 -1.56 -6.33 -10.79
N LEU A 45 -2.29 -5.23 -10.59
CA LEU A 45 -1.87 -4.12 -9.75
C LEU A 45 -1.54 -4.59 -8.33
N HIS A 46 -2.43 -5.39 -7.72
CA HIS A 46 -2.21 -5.97 -6.40
C HIS A 46 -0.94 -6.84 -6.32
N SER A 47 -0.73 -7.75 -7.28
CA SER A 47 0.49 -8.59 -7.34
C SER A 47 1.76 -7.74 -7.45
N TRP A 48 1.75 -6.71 -8.30
CA TRP A 48 2.93 -5.86 -8.47
C TRP A 48 3.23 -5.01 -7.23
N ILE A 49 2.21 -4.52 -6.53
CA ILE A 49 2.37 -3.74 -5.29
C ILE A 49 2.92 -4.61 -4.15
N TYR A 50 2.30 -5.77 -3.89
CA TYR A 50 2.57 -6.56 -2.67
C TYR A 50 3.57 -7.70 -2.86
N GLN A 51 3.60 -8.34 -4.03
CA GLN A 51 4.53 -9.46 -4.30
C GLN A 51 5.83 -8.96 -4.95
N LYS A 52 5.74 -8.00 -5.86
CA LYS A 52 6.92 -7.47 -6.58
C LYS A 52 7.49 -6.19 -5.98
N GLY A 53 6.75 -5.53 -5.09
CA GLY A 53 7.27 -4.38 -4.34
C GLY A 53 7.56 -3.14 -5.19
N VAL A 54 6.80 -2.89 -6.27
CA VAL A 54 7.03 -1.72 -7.14
C VAL A 54 7.02 -0.40 -6.37
N ARG A 55 7.75 0.59 -6.89
CA ARG A 55 7.82 1.94 -6.32
C ARG A 55 7.07 2.99 -7.12
N SER A 56 6.66 2.68 -8.36
CA SER A 56 5.80 3.50 -9.19
C SER A 56 4.92 2.65 -10.11
N LEU A 57 3.74 3.15 -10.48
CA LEU A 57 2.90 2.53 -11.49
C LEU A 57 3.55 2.49 -12.89
N LYS A 58 4.53 3.39 -13.14
CA LYS A 58 5.33 3.39 -14.38
C LYS A 58 6.12 2.09 -14.59
N GLU A 59 6.51 1.43 -13.49
CA GLU A 59 7.33 0.21 -13.49
C GLU A 59 6.52 -1.05 -13.87
N ILE A 60 5.19 -0.99 -13.87
CA ILE A 60 4.32 -2.14 -14.08
C ILE A 60 4.16 -2.42 -15.59
N SER A 61 5.20 -3.01 -16.21
CA SER A 61 5.30 -3.17 -17.67
C SER A 61 4.14 -3.91 -18.35
N VAL A 62 3.40 -4.75 -17.61
CA VAL A 62 2.20 -5.45 -18.12
C VAL A 62 0.99 -4.54 -18.31
N LEU A 63 1.02 -3.32 -17.77
CA LEU A 63 0.00 -2.31 -18.01
C LEU A 63 0.28 -1.59 -19.34
N PRO A 64 -0.77 -1.25 -20.12
CA PRO A 64 -0.64 -0.47 -21.34
C PRO A 64 0.11 0.82 -21.08
N LYS A 65 0.99 1.16 -22.03
CA LYS A 65 1.84 2.34 -21.96
C LYS A 65 1.03 3.62 -21.69
N GLN A 66 -0.04 3.85 -22.45
CA GLN A 66 -0.89 5.03 -22.31
C GLN A 66 -1.50 5.12 -20.91
N TRP A 67 -1.96 4.01 -20.33
CA TRP A 67 -2.50 4.03 -18.97
C TRP A 67 -1.43 4.35 -17.93
N ARG A 68 -0.23 3.75 -18.05
CA ARG A 68 0.91 4.05 -17.15
C ARG A 68 1.32 5.52 -17.16
N GLU A 69 1.18 6.19 -18.30
CA GLU A 69 1.43 7.63 -18.43
C GLU A 69 0.36 8.44 -17.70
N VAL A 70 -0.92 8.05 -17.80
CA VAL A 70 -2.02 8.73 -17.10
C VAL A 70 -1.92 8.59 -15.58
N VAL A 71 -1.57 7.40 -15.08
CA VAL A 71 -1.48 7.14 -13.63
C VAL A 71 -0.06 7.29 -13.08
N ALA A 72 0.83 7.93 -13.85
CA ALA A 72 2.24 8.15 -13.55
C ALA A 72 2.50 8.73 -12.16
N ASP A 73 1.68 9.71 -11.77
CA ASP A 73 1.88 10.55 -10.58
C ASP A 73 0.98 10.11 -9.42
N VAL A 74 0.21 9.03 -9.59
CA VAL A 74 -0.58 8.45 -8.51
C VAL A 74 0.37 7.88 -7.46
N SER A 75 0.30 8.44 -6.25
CA SER A 75 1.13 7.99 -5.13
C SER A 75 0.77 6.57 -4.69
N LEU A 76 1.79 5.72 -4.56
CA LEU A 76 1.65 4.41 -3.90
C LEU A 76 1.49 4.53 -2.38
N GLY A 77 1.92 5.64 -1.76
CA GLY A 77 1.91 5.80 -0.30
C GLY A 77 3.02 5.08 0.45
N ARG A 78 4.16 4.81 -0.19
CA ARG A 78 5.35 4.29 0.53
C ARG A 78 6.00 5.39 1.36
N SER A 79 6.30 5.10 2.62
CA SER A 79 7.20 5.92 3.44
C SER A 79 8.59 5.99 2.79
N SER A 80 9.29 7.10 3.02
CA SER A 80 10.66 7.29 2.55
C SER A 80 11.68 6.90 3.62
N LEU A 81 12.85 6.42 3.21
CA LEU A 81 13.93 6.12 4.15
C LEU A 81 14.49 7.43 4.69
N HIS A 82 14.38 7.65 6.00
CA HIS A 82 15.03 8.78 6.67
C HIS A 82 16.43 8.40 7.14
N TYR A 83 16.58 7.22 7.74
CA TYR A 83 17.87 6.74 8.23
C TYR A 83 17.90 5.21 8.31
N ARG A 84 19.10 4.62 8.20
CA ARG A 84 19.33 3.17 8.30
C ARG A 84 20.55 2.92 9.18
N LEU A 85 20.40 2.04 10.18
CA LEU A 85 21.53 1.50 10.93
C LEU A 85 21.54 -0.02 10.81
N GLU A 86 22.73 -0.59 10.73
CA GLU A 86 22.95 -2.03 10.69
C GLU A 86 23.92 -2.40 11.81
N ALA A 87 23.52 -3.39 12.62
CA ALA A 87 24.33 -3.94 13.69
C ALA A 87 25.20 -5.10 13.19
N ALA A 88 26.18 -5.49 13.99
CA ALA A 88 27.13 -6.56 13.64
C ALA A 88 26.47 -7.94 13.45
N ASP A 89 25.31 -8.17 14.07
CA ASP A 89 24.50 -9.39 13.94
C ASP A 89 23.56 -9.38 12.72
N GLY A 90 23.61 -8.32 11.91
CA GLY A 90 22.73 -8.11 10.75
C GLY A 90 21.36 -7.50 11.09
N THR A 91 21.07 -7.21 12.36
CA THR A 91 19.85 -6.47 12.73
C THR A 91 19.89 -5.09 12.07
N VAL A 92 18.81 -4.75 11.35
CA VAL A 92 18.70 -3.46 10.66
C VAL A 92 17.56 -2.64 11.24
N LYS A 93 17.89 -1.44 11.72
CA LYS A 93 16.91 -0.43 12.13
C LYS A 93 16.69 0.58 11.01
N TYR A 94 15.43 0.81 10.68
CA TYR A 94 14.99 1.81 9.72
C TYR A 94 14.22 2.91 10.44
N LEU A 95 14.60 4.16 10.18
CA LEU A 95 13.74 5.31 10.43
C LEU A 95 13.06 5.67 9.11
N LEU A 96 11.74 5.65 9.11
CA LEU A 96 10.92 5.87 7.93
C LEU A 96 10.14 7.17 8.11
N ARG A 97 10.24 8.08 7.14
CA ARG A 97 9.49 9.33 7.11
C ARG A 97 8.15 9.10 6.40
N LEU A 98 7.08 9.41 7.11
CA LEU A 98 5.69 9.35 6.67
C LEU A 98 5.32 10.57 5.81
N ALA A 99 4.13 10.54 5.21
CA ALA A 99 3.64 11.59 4.33
C ALA A 99 3.45 12.95 5.04
N ASP A 100 3.13 12.93 6.33
CA ASP A 100 3.00 14.12 7.18
C ASP A 100 4.35 14.61 7.75
N GLY A 101 5.46 13.98 7.34
CA GLY A 101 6.81 14.33 7.78
C GLY A 101 7.23 13.70 9.10
N GLN A 102 6.33 13.02 9.82
CA GLN A 102 6.66 12.30 11.04
C GLN A 102 7.56 11.09 10.74
N ILE A 103 8.27 10.60 11.76
CA ILE A 103 9.22 9.49 11.64
C ILE A 103 8.74 8.34 12.52
N ILE A 104 8.69 7.14 11.93
CA ILE A 104 8.47 5.88 12.67
C ILE A 104 9.69 4.99 12.57
N GLU A 105 9.79 4.04 13.48
CA GLU A 105 10.82 3.00 13.47
C GLU A 105 10.29 1.67 12.91
N THR A 106 11.15 0.91 12.26
CA THR A 106 10.92 -0.49 11.93
C THR A 106 12.24 -1.23 12.03
N VAL A 107 12.23 -2.41 12.65
CA VAL A 107 13.44 -3.22 12.86
C VAL A 107 13.28 -4.56 12.16
N GLY A 108 14.25 -4.91 11.33
CA GLY A 108 14.40 -6.24 10.75
C GLY A 108 15.47 -7.01 11.51
N ILE A 109 15.09 -8.16 12.07
CA ILE A 109 15.97 -9.03 12.87
C ILE A 109 16.13 -10.34 12.10
N PRO A 110 17.20 -10.50 11.32
CA PRO A 110 17.44 -11.72 10.56
C PRO A 110 17.90 -12.85 11.49
N THR A 111 17.49 -14.06 11.13
CA THR A 111 18.02 -15.31 11.69
C THR A 111 18.28 -16.27 10.53
N ALA A 112 18.94 -17.41 10.79
CA ALA A 112 19.26 -18.38 9.73
C ALA A 112 18.04 -18.91 8.94
N LYS A 113 16.83 -18.89 9.51
CA LYS A 113 15.61 -19.46 8.89
C LYS A 113 14.51 -18.45 8.58
N ARG A 114 14.54 -17.26 9.19
CA ARG A 114 13.45 -16.28 9.08
C ARG A 114 13.95 -14.86 9.32
N LEU A 115 13.17 -13.90 8.83
CA LEU A 115 13.28 -12.48 9.18
C LEU A 115 12.10 -12.11 10.07
N THR A 116 12.36 -11.64 11.28
CA THR A 116 11.33 -11.02 12.13
C THR A 116 11.32 -9.52 11.87
N VAL A 117 10.13 -8.93 11.73
CA VAL A 117 9.96 -7.49 11.47
C VAL A 117 9.11 -6.88 12.58
N CYS A 118 9.66 -5.90 13.29
CA CYS A 118 8.94 -5.06 14.24
C CYS A 118 8.33 -3.88 13.50
N VAL A 119 7.00 -3.77 13.52
CA VAL A 119 6.24 -2.69 12.86
C VAL A 119 5.67 -1.72 13.88
N SER A 120 5.70 -0.43 13.56
CA SER A 120 5.06 0.62 14.36
C SER A 120 3.57 0.74 14.01
N SER A 121 2.71 0.89 15.01
CA SER A 121 1.26 1.09 14.83
C SER A 121 0.80 2.53 15.05
N GLN A 122 1.59 3.36 15.75
CA GLN A 122 1.29 4.74 16.07
C GLN A 122 2.57 5.58 16.01
N VAL A 123 2.41 6.90 15.89
CA VAL A 123 3.50 7.85 16.08
C VAL A 123 3.42 8.38 17.52
N GLY A 124 4.52 8.27 18.26
CA GLY A 124 4.61 8.70 19.66
C GLY A 124 5.96 8.34 20.27
#